data_AF-A0A0A1UMP6-F1
#
_entry.id   AF-A0A0A1UMP6-F1
#
_cell.length_a   1.000
_cell.length_b   1.000
_cell.length_c   1.000
_cell.angle_alpha   90.00
_cell.angle_beta   90.00
_cell.angle_gamma   90.00
#
_symmetry.space_group_name_H-M   'P 1'
#
loop_
_entity.id
_entity.type
_entity.pdbx_description
1 polymer ?
#
loop_
_entity_poly.entity_id
_entity_poly.type
_entity_poly.pdbx_seq_one_letter_code
_entity_poly.pdbx_strand_id
1 'polypeptide(L)'
;MPKPDSQQMKIAEIQRLKNAINKSIAWINEKEIEMQQLVAYIESLPRDARQRMSDSGSGSRIRQGKRETATVDNALALYNRRVIEMEEAIRQQWLKLKDLKEQKRRLQ
;
A
#
# COMPACT_ATOMS: atom_id res chain seq x y z
N MET A 1 -15.52 26.44 33.52
CA MET A 1 -15.59 25.13 32.84
C MET A 1 -14.48 24.25 33.40
N PRO A 2 -14.78 23.05 33.93
CA PRO A 2 -13.74 22.14 34.38
C PRO A 2 -12.93 21.66 33.16
N LYS A 3 -11.60 21.72 33.26
CA LYS A 3 -10.72 21.17 32.22
C LYS A 3 -10.96 19.65 32.15
N PRO A 4 -11.14 19.05 30.96
CA PRO A 4 -11.18 17.61 30.86
C PRO A 4 -9.90 17.01 31.43
N ASP A 5 -10.04 15.92 32.17
CA ASP A 5 -8.93 15.24 32.83
C ASP A 5 -7.85 14.91 31.79
N SER A 6 -6.57 15.18 32.08
CA SER A 6 -5.50 15.05 31.07
C SER A 6 -5.40 13.61 30.51
N GLN A 7 -5.82 12.63 31.30
CA GLN A 7 -5.93 11.22 30.90
C GLN A 7 -7.06 11.00 29.88
N GLN A 8 -8.22 11.64 30.06
CA GLN A 8 -9.34 11.54 29.11
C GLN A 8 -8.98 12.11 27.75
N MET A 9 -8.23 13.23 27.72
CA MET A 9 -7.72 13.81 26.47
C MET A 9 -6.75 12.86 25.75
N LYS A 10 -5.83 12.22 26.49
CA LYS A 10 -4.89 11.23 25.93
C LYS A 10 -5.61 9.99 25.40
N ILE A 11 -6.62 9.50 26.11
CA ILE A 11 -7.44 8.35 25.65
C ILE A 11 -8.20 8.70 24.36
N ALA A 12 -8.78 9.89 24.29
CA ALA A 12 -9.48 10.36 23.10
C ALA A 12 -8.54 10.48 21.89
N GLU A 13 -7.32 10.97 22.09
CA GLU A 13 -6.31 11.07 21.05
C GLU A 13 -5.84 9.69 20.55
N ILE A 14 -5.58 8.76 21.47
CA ILE A 14 -5.28 7.36 21.11
C ILE A 14 -6.41 6.75 20.27
N GLN A 15 -7.67 7.04 20.61
CA GLN A 15 -8.81 6.53 19.85
C GLN A 15 -8.87 7.14 18.44
N ARG A 16 -8.56 8.42 18.28
CA ARG A 16 -8.45 9.08 16.96
C ARG A 16 -7.35 8.45 16.11
N LEU A 17 -6.17 8.26 16.69
CA LEU A 17 -5.03 7.62 16.02
C LEU A 17 -5.34 6.19 15.57
N LYS A 18 -6.00 5.38 16.42
CA LYS A 18 -6.45 4.04 16.04
C LYS A 18 -7.42 4.06 14.87
N ASN A 19 -8.37 5.00 14.84
CA ASN A 19 -9.33 5.12 13.74
C ASN A 19 -8.61 5.54 12.44
N ALA A 20 -7.64 6.46 12.51
CA ALA A 20 -6.84 6.87 11.36
C ALA A 20 -5.99 5.71 10.81
N ILE A 21 -5.36 4.93 11.69
CA ILE A 21 -4.61 3.73 11.30
C ILE A 21 -5.54 2.72 10.62
N ASN A 22 -6.70 2.41 11.20
CA ASN A 22 -7.66 1.49 10.58
C ASN A 22 -8.10 1.94 9.17
N LYS A 23 -8.34 3.24 8.98
CA LYS A 23 -8.66 3.80 7.65
C LYS A 23 -7.49 3.63 6.69
N SER A 24 -6.27 3.85 7.15
CA SER A 24 -5.08 3.67 6.32
C SER A 24 -4.86 2.21 5.95
N ILE A 25 -5.05 1.26 6.87
CA ILE A 25 -4.97 -0.19 6.57
C ILE A 25 -6.01 -0.55 5.51
N ALA A 26 -7.27 -0.10 5.67
CA ALA A 26 -8.33 -0.37 4.71
C ALA A 26 -7.99 0.15 3.30
N TRP A 27 -7.44 1.37 3.22
CA TRP A 27 -7.01 1.96 1.95
C TRP A 27 -5.84 1.21 1.31
N ILE A 28 -4.84 0.79 2.10
CA ILE A 28 -3.71 0.01 1.57
C ILE A 28 -4.19 -1.35 1.07
N ASN A 29 -5.06 -2.03 1.82
CA ASN A 29 -5.66 -3.31 1.40
C ASN A 29 -6.43 -3.18 0.07
N GLU A 30 -7.20 -2.10 -0.11
CA GLU A 30 -7.92 -1.86 -1.37
C GLU A 30 -6.93 -1.71 -2.54
N LYS A 31 -5.84 -0.97 -2.34
CA LYS A 31 -4.78 -0.82 -3.36
C LYS A 31 -3.99 -2.09 -3.62
N GLU A 32 -3.79 -2.91 -2.61
CA GLU A 32 -3.18 -4.23 -2.75
C GLU A 32 -4.05 -5.13 -3.64
N ILE A 33 -5.36 -5.19 -3.38
CA ILE A 33 -6.33 -5.97 -4.18
C ILE A 33 -6.35 -5.48 -5.64
N GLU A 34 -6.45 -4.17 -5.86
CA GLU A 34 -6.41 -3.59 -7.22
C GLU A 34 -5.14 -3.99 -7.96
N MET A 35 -4.00 -3.99 -7.28
CA MET A 35 -2.72 -4.32 -7.90
C MET A 35 -2.56 -5.82 -8.15
N GLN A 36 -3.03 -6.68 -7.25
CA GLN A 36 -3.09 -8.13 -7.48
C GLN A 36 -3.99 -8.47 -8.67
N GLN A 37 -5.14 -7.81 -8.79
CA GLN A 37 -6.03 -7.96 -9.95
C GLN A 37 -5.35 -7.52 -11.26
N LEU A 38 -4.59 -6.42 -11.23
CA LEU A 38 -3.83 -5.96 -12.40
C LEU A 38 -2.74 -6.96 -12.81
N VAL A 39 -1.99 -7.50 -11.85
CA VAL A 39 -0.98 -8.54 -12.09
C VAL A 39 -1.63 -9.77 -12.71
N ALA A 40 -2.70 -10.28 -12.11
CA ALA A 40 -3.43 -11.44 -12.62
C ALA A 40 -3.98 -11.21 -14.03
N TYR A 41 -4.49 -10.00 -14.32
CA TYR A 41 -4.92 -9.62 -15.66
C TYR A 41 -3.77 -9.69 -16.66
N ILE A 42 -2.63 -9.06 -16.36
CA ILE A 42 -1.45 -9.06 -17.25
C ILE A 42 -0.93 -10.49 -17.49
N GLU A 43 -0.91 -11.32 -16.45
CA GLU A 43 -0.49 -12.72 -16.53
C GLU A 43 -1.46 -13.58 -17.34
N SER A 44 -2.75 -13.25 -17.36
CA SER A 44 -3.76 -13.94 -18.17
C SER A 44 -3.67 -13.64 -19.67
N LEU A 45 -3.00 -12.55 -20.06
CA LEU A 45 -2.91 -12.15 -21.46
C LEU A 45 -2.05 -13.14 -22.29
N PRO A 46 -2.41 -13.40 -23.55
CA PRO A 46 -1.56 -14.14 -24.48
C PRO A 46 -0.18 -13.49 -24.62
N ARG A 47 0.85 -14.31 -24.87
CA ARG A 47 2.24 -13.83 -25.01
C ARG A 47 2.36 -12.70 -26.04
N ASP A 48 1.65 -12.79 -27.17
CA ASP A 48 1.67 -11.78 -28.22
C ASP A 48 1.04 -10.45 -27.80
N ALA A 49 0.07 -10.47 -26.88
CA ALA A 49 -0.51 -9.27 -26.30
C ALA A 49 0.46 -8.63 -25.30
N ARG A 50 1.14 -9.44 -24.47
CA ARG A 50 2.20 -8.97 -23.56
C ARG A 50 3.40 -8.40 -24.32
N GLN A 51 3.77 -8.99 -25.45
CA GLN A 51 4.83 -8.47 -26.31
C GLN A 51 4.44 -7.11 -26.90
N ARG A 52 3.23 -6.98 -27.47
CA ARG A 52 2.72 -5.70 -27.99
C ARG A 52 2.65 -4.61 -26.91
N MET A 53 2.30 -4.95 -25.67
CA MET A 53 2.37 -4.03 -24.53
C MET A 53 3.80 -3.58 -24.24
N SER A 54 4.76 -4.51 -24.24
CA SER A 54 6.19 -4.22 -24.02
C SER A 54 6.75 -3.30 -25.11
N ASP A 55 6.41 -3.57 -26.37
CA ASP A 55 6.89 -2.81 -27.54
C ASP A 55 6.32 -1.38 -27.52
N SER A 56 5.04 -1.23 -27.16
CA SER A 56 4.39 0.08 -27.00
C SER A 56 5.01 0.90 -25.87
N GLY A 57 5.26 0.27 -24.72
CA GLY A 57 5.90 0.91 -23.57
C GLY A 57 7.36 1.30 -23.83
N SER A 58 8.11 0.45 -24.52
CA SER A 58 9.50 0.69 -24.91
C SER A 58 9.62 1.82 -25.93
N GLY A 59 8.73 1.87 -26.93
CA GLY A 59 8.71 2.96 -27.92
C GLY A 59 8.40 4.34 -27.33
N SER A 60 7.66 4.42 -26.22
CA SER A 60 7.44 5.66 -25.47
C SER A 60 8.68 6.09 -24.67
N ARG A 61 9.34 5.13 -24.00
CA ARG A 61 10.53 5.41 -23.17
C ARG A 61 11.75 5.81 -23.99
N ILE A 62 11.95 5.16 -25.14
CA ILE A 62 13.01 5.53 -26.09
C ILE A 62 12.80 6.96 -26.59
N ARG A 63 11.55 7.35 -26.89
CA ARG A 63 11.21 8.74 -27.25
C ARG A 63 11.46 9.74 -26.13
N GLN A 64 11.41 9.31 -24.87
CA GLN A 64 11.76 10.13 -23.71
C GLN A 64 13.24 10.04 -23.30
N GLY A 65 14.11 9.46 -24.13
CA GLY A 65 15.55 9.38 -23.87
C GLY A 65 15.96 8.32 -22.82
N LYS A 66 15.04 7.46 -22.38
CA LYS A 66 15.36 6.33 -21.49
C LYS A 66 15.84 5.15 -22.34
N ARG A 67 17.09 4.72 -22.12
CA ARG A 67 17.75 3.65 -22.90
C ARG A 67 17.25 2.24 -22.59
N GLU A 68 16.45 2.06 -21.53
CA GLU A 68 15.93 0.76 -21.12
C GLU A 68 14.56 0.45 -21.73
N THR A 69 14.49 -0.69 -22.43
CA THR A 69 13.23 -1.34 -22.83
C THR A 69 12.44 -1.73 -21.60
N ALA A 70 11.21 -1.23 -21.49
CA ALA A 70 10.29 -1.69 -20.45
C ALA A 70 9.61 -2.97 -20.95
N THR A 71 10.05 -4.12 -20.45
CA THR A 71 9.36 -5.39 -20.67
C THR A 71 8.18 -5.52 -19.71
N VAL A 72 7.15 -6.25 -20.12
CA VAL A 72 6.05 -6.64 -19.24
C VAL A 72 6.57 -7.40 -18.01
N ASP A 73 7.62 -8.20 -18.16
CA ASP A 73 8.23 -8.92 -17.03
C ASP A 73 8.87 -7.97 -16.00
N ASN A 74 9.51 -6.88 -16.46
CA ASN A 74 10.03 -5.84 -15.55
C ASN A 74 8.90 -5.10 -14.83
N ALA A 75 7.76 -4.88 -15.51
CA ALA A 75 6.59 -4.28 -14.89
C ALA A 75 5.94 -5.21 -13.85
N LEU A 76 5.81 -6.50 -14.16
CA LEU A 76 5.31 -7.52 -13.23
C LEU A 76 6.20 -7.64 -11.99
N ALA A 77 7.52 -7.68 -12.18
CA ALA A 77 8.48 -7.69 -11.08
C ALA A 77 8.35 -6.45 -10.18
N LEU A 78 8.14 -5.27 -10.78
CA LEU A 78 7.89 -4.04 -10.04
C LEU A 78 6.57 -4.11 -9.26
N TYR A 79 5.48 -4.56 -9.87
CA TYR A 79 4.19 -4.68 -9.19
C TYR A 79 4.23 -5.67 -8.04
N ASN A 80 4.84 -6.84 -8.24
CA ASN A 80 5.03 -7.84 -7.17
C ASN A 80 5.85 -7.27 -6.00
N ARG A 81 6.93 -6.52 -6.29
CA ARG A 81 7.68 -5.81 -5.25
C ARG A 81 6.80 -4.81 -4.50
N ARG A 82 5.94 -4.07 -5.20
CA ARG A 82 5.04 -3.09 -4.58
C ARG A 82 3.97 -3.75 -3.70
N VAL A 83 3.47 -4.93 -4.06
CA VAL A 83 2.57 -5.72 -3.20
C VAL A 83 3.26 -6.08 -1.88
N ILE A 84 4.49 -6.58 -1.94
CA ILE A 84 5.28 -6.89 -0.73
C ILE A 84 5.51 -5.64 0.14
N GLU A 85 5.80 -4.49 -0.49
CA GLU A 85 5.95 -3.21 0.23
C GLU A 85 4.64 -2.78 0.92
N MET A 86 3.48 -3.04 0.31
CA MET A 86 2.16 -2.77 0.90
C MET A 86 1.86 -3.69 2.08
N GLU A 87 2.13 -4.99 1.95
CA GLU A 87 1.97 -5.98 3.03
C GLU A 87 2.82 -5.59 4.25
N GLU A 88 4.06 -5.18 4.03
CA GLU A 88 4.93 -4.72 5.12
C GLU A 88 4.43 -3.41 5.74
N ALA A 89 3.92 -2.47 4.95
CA ALA A 89 3.31 -1.25 5.47
C ALA A 89 2.09 -1.55 6.36
N ILE A 90 1.24 -2.50 5.97
CA ILE A 90 0.11 -2.98 6.78
C ILE A 90 0.62 -3.60 8.09
N ARG A 91 1.65 -4.45 8.03
CA ARG A 91 2.27 -5.06 9.22
C ARG A 91 2.74 -3.99 10.22
N GLN A 92 3.44 -2.96 9.74
CA GLN A 92 3.92 -1.86 10.58
C GLN A 92 2.76 -1.08 11.21
N GLN A 93 1.66 -0.90 10.49
CA GLN A 93 0.46 -0.26 11.03
C GLN A 93 -0.21 -1.10 12.13
N TRP A 94 -0.24 -2.43 11.99
CA TRP A 94 -0.73 -3.33 13.03
C TRP A 94 0.11 -3.26 14.31
N LEU A 95 1.44 -3.18 14.19
CA LEU A 95 2.32 -3.01 15.34
C LEU A 95 2.04 -1.70 16.09
N LYS A 96 1.88 -0.58 15.38
CA LYS A 96 1.49 0.71 15.98
C LYS A 96 0.13 0.62 16.68
N LEU A 97 -0.82 -0.09 16.09
CA LEU A 97 -2.15 -0.27 16.68
C LEU A 97 -2.10 -1.10 17.97
N LYS A 98 -1.24 -2.13 18.01
CA LYS A 98 -0.99 -2.93 19.22
C LYS A 98 -0.40 -2.06 20.34
N ASP A 99 0.61 -1.25 20.02
CA ASP A 99 1.22 -0.32 20.98
C ASP A 99 0.21 0.70 21.52
N LEU A 100 -0.58 1.34 20.66
CA LEU A 100 -1.65 2.25 21.07
C LEU A 100 -2.72 1.60 21.95
N LYS A 101 -3.06 0.33 21.70
CA LYS A 101 -3.97 -0.44 22.56
C LYS A 101 -3.37 -0.64 23.96
N GLU A 102 -2.07 -0.89 24.05
CA GLU A 102 -1.38 -1.06 25.31
C GLU A 102 -1.25 0.26 26.08
N GLN A 103 -0.89 1.35 25.41
CA GLN A 103 -0.88 2.69 26.00
C GLN A 103 -2.26 3.07 26.57
N LYS A 104 -3.34 2.77 25.84
CA LYS A 104 -4.71 3.00 26.33
C LYS A 104 -5.00 2.22 27.61
N ARG A 105 -4.59 0.94 27.68
CA ARG A 105 -4.77 0.11 28.89
C ARG A 105 -4.02 0.65 30.10
N ARG A 106 -2.82 1.21 29.91
CA ARG A 106 -2.00 1.80 30.99
C ARG A 106 -2.56 3.14 31.51
N LEU A 107 -3.45 3.79 30.75
CA LEU A 107 -4.10 5.05 31.11
C LEU A 107 -5.48 4.86 31.75
N GLN A 108 -5.96 3.60 31.82
CA GLN A 108 -7.20 3.20 32.51
C GLN A 108 -6.85 2.72 33.92
#